data_AF-A0A290Q9T5-F1
#
_entry.id   AF-A0A290Q9T5-F1
#
_cell.length_a   1.000
_cell.length_b   1.000
_cell.length_c   1.000
_cell.angle_alpha   90.00
_cell.angle_beta   90.00
_cell.angle_gamma   90.00
#
_symmetry.space_group_name_H-M   'P 1'
#
loop_
_entity.id
_entity.type
_entity.pdbx_description
1 polymer ?
#
loop_
_entity_poly.entity_id
_entity_poly.type
_entity_poly.pdbx_seq_one_letter_code
_entity_poly.pdbx_strand_id
1 'polypeptide(L)'
;MRSHLAAFGLMLSSAVFSEADSPPGYSPVAANEDGNIIARIEEMDFSAPPGSADEKVRISLFKYDSKEKRYALYRTIQHVGPSAPNLILLTRNAEFLVAFDSSGQVGRGESVVIAYTGEGKFLRKWSLEEILSKEDIESAPKSVSSTWWRREAYCFGTDQMIVRGPGEREYNVRASPYSYVLDLHTLAWRKVR
;
A
#
# COMPACT_ATOMS: atom_id res chain seq x y z
N MET A 1 -3.98 -50.33 -12.72
CA MET A 1 -4.15 -49.25 -13.73
C MET A 1 -5.57 -48.73 -13.58
N ARG A 2 -5.90 -47.47 -13.32
CA ARG A 2 -5.18 -46.19 -13.23
C ARG A 2 -5.76 -45.42 -12.03
N SER A 3 -4.87 -44.77 -11.30
CA SER A 3 -5.13 -43.79 -10.24
C SER A 3 -5.65 -42.48 -10.84
N HIS A 4 -6.67 -41.88 -10.22
CA HIS A 4 -7.00 -40.47 -10.41
C HIS A 4 -6.98 -39.78 -9.04
N LEU A 5 -5.92 -39.01 -8.79
CA LEU A 5 -5.88 -37.98 -7.77
C LEU A 5 -6.87 -36.88 -8.17
N ALA A 6 -7.84 -36.59 -7.30
CA ALA A 6 -8.59 -35.33 -7.35
C ALA A 6 -7.89 -34.33 -6.43
N ALA A 7 -7.20 -33.35 -7.03
CA ALA A 7 -6.65 -32.21 -6.32
C ALA A 7 -7.80 -31.30 -5.87
N PHE A 8 -8.01 -31.21 -4.57
CA PHE A 8 -8.92 -30.26 -3.95
C PHE A 8 -8.22 -28.89 -3.89
N GLY A 9 -8.50 -28.03 -4.87
CA GLY A 9 -8.04 -26.65 -4.87
C GLY A 9 -8.76 -25.85 -3.79
N LEU A 10 -8.04 -25.48 -2.73
CA LEU A 10 -8.48 -24.47 -1.77
C LEU A 10 -8.42 -23.09 -2.47
N MET A 11 -9.58 -22.62 -2.93
CA MET A 11 -9.81 -21.21 -3.22
C MET A 11 -9.70 -20.43 -1.90
N LEU A 12 -8.58 -19.76 -1.67
CA LEU A 12 -8.47 -18.72 -0.65
C LEU A 12 -9.28 -17.51 -1.13
N SER A 13 -10.55 -17.48 -0.74
CA SER A 13 -11.39 -16.29 -0.76
C SER A 13 -10.68 -15.19 0.02
N SER A 14 -10.25 -14.13 -0.66
CA SER A 14 -9.88 -12.87 -0.03
C SER A 14 -11.02 -12.42 0.87
N ALA A 15 -10.83 -12.51 2.19
CA ALA A 15 -11.77 -11.98 3.15
C ALA A 15 -11.77 -10.45 3.02
N VAL A 16 -12.75 -9.92 2.30
CA VAL A 16 -13.09 -8.50 2.31
C VAL A 16 -13.81 -8.26 3.63
N PHE A 17 -13.12 -7.69 4.62
CA PHE A 17 -13.81 -7.10 5.76
C PHE A 17 -14.59 -5.88 5.25
N SER A 18 -15.89 -5.89 5.51
CA SER A 18 -16.79 -4.79 5.19
C SER A 18 -16.45 -3.57 6.06
N GLU A 19 -15.72 -2.62 5.50
CA GLU A 19 -15.41 -1.33 6.12
C GLU A 19 -16.17 -0.23 5.36
N ALA A 20 -17.44 -0.02 5.74
CA ALA A 20 -18.37 0.84 5.01
C ALA A 20 -18.03 2.35 5.05
N ASP A 21 -17.05 2.75 5.86
CA ASP A 21 -16.61 4.16 6.02
C ASP A 21 -15.13 4.39 5.68
N SER A 22 -14.41 3.37 5.21
CA SER A 22 -13.01 3.55 4.82
C SER A 22 -12.91 4.26 3.46
N PRO A 23 -12.00 5.24 3.31
CA PRO A 23 -11.69 5.78 1.99
C PRO A 23 -11.30 4.62 1.05
N PRO A 24 -11.62 4.71 -0.25
CA PRO A 24 -11.23 3.68 -1.20
C PRO A 24 -9.72 3.42 -1.10
N GLY A 25 -9.36 2.18 -0.77
CA GLY A 25 -7.97 1.75 -0.63
C GLY A 25 -7.37 1.82 0.78
N TYR A 26 -8.16 2.00 1.84
CA TYR A 26 -7.66 1.71 3.19
C TYR A 26 -7.41 0.20 3.33
N SER A 27 -6.19 -0.19 3.65
CA SER A 27 -5.84 -1.58 3.91
C SER A 27 -4.94 -1.65 5.14
N PRO A 28 -5.47 -2.09 6.29
CA PRO A 28 -4.68 -2.23 7.50
C PRO A 28 -3.71 -3.41 7.41
N VAL A 29 -3.81 -4.25 6.38
CA VAL A 29 -3.07 -5.50 6.24
C VAL A 29 -2.68 -5.76 4.79
N ALA A 30 -1.41 -6.07 4.55
CA ALA A 30 -0.93 -6.60 3.27
C ALA A 30 -0.33 -8.00 3.46
N ALA A 31 -0.39 -8.83 2.42
CA ALA A 31 0.32 -10.11 2.38
C ALA A 31 1.20 -10.15 1.13
N ASN A 32 2.31 -10.86 1.21
CA ASN A 32 3.05 -11.25 0.00
C ASN A 32 2.31 -12.38 -0.73
N GLU A 33 2.76 -12.77 -1.92
CA GLU A 33 1.99 -13.67 -2.80
C GLU A 33 1.67 -15.03 -2.16
N ASP A 34 2.65 -15.65 -1.51
CA ASP A 34 2.47 -16.96 -0.87
C ASP A 34 1.77 -16.86 0.49
N GLY A 35 1.46 -15.65 0.96
CA GLY A 35 0.88 -15.37 2.26
C GLY A 35 1.78 -15.67 3.46
N ASN A 36 3.02 -16.14 3.25
CA ASN A 36 3.91 -16.51 4.36
C ASN A 36 4.40 -15.29 5.17
N ILE A 37 4.29 -14.08 4.63
CA ILE A 37 4.55 -12.80 5.29
C ILE A 37 3.31 -11.93 5.20
N ILE A 38 2.88 -11.41 6.34
CA ILE A 38 1.78 -10.45 6.46
C ILE A 38 2.33 -9.18 7.12
N ALA A 39 2.08 -8.01 6.54
CA ALA A 39 2.31 -6.72 7.16
C ALA A 39 0.99 -6.16 7.68
N ARG A 40 1.00 -5.56 8.86
CA ARG A 40 -0.15 -4.90 9.47
C ARG A 40 0.24 -3.51 9.95
N ILE A 41 -0.61 -2.53 9.66
CA ILE A 41 -0.54 -1.19 10.25
C ILE A 41 -1.05 -1.32 11.68
N GLU A 42 -0.20 -0.97 12.65
CA GLU A 42 -0.57 -0.81 14.04
C GLU A 42 -0.80 0.69 14.27
N GLU A 43 -2.07 1.08 14.18
CA GLU A 43 -2.49 2.44 14.54
C GLU A 43 -2.41 2.68 16.05
N MET A 44 -2.23 3.95 16.37
CA MET A 44 -1.82 4.51 17.65
C MET A 44 -2.72 4.19 18.85
N ASP A 45 -2.10 4.34 20.01
CA ASP A 45 -2.74 4.73 21.26
C ASP A 45 -3.45 6.09 21.07
N PHE A 46 -4.79 6.06 20.93
CA PHE A 46 -5.65 7.25 20.77
C PHE A 46 -5.58 8.24 21.94
N SER A 47 -4.84 7.92 23.02
CA SER A 47 -4.63 8.84 24.13
C SER A 47 -3.54 9.88 23.87
N ALA A 48 -2.70 9.69 22.85
CA ALA A 48 -1.70 10.66 22.44
C ALA A 48 -2.37 11.85 21.70
N PRO A 49 -2.03 13.12 22.01
CA PRO A 49 -2.53 14.26 21.26
C PRO A 49 -2.14 14.16 19.77
N PRO A 50 -3.04 14.51 18.84
CA PRO A 50 -2.71 14.60 17.42
C PRO A 50 -1.49 15.49 17.19
N GLY A 51 -0.49 14.99 16.48
CA GLY A 51 0.77 15.68 16.20
C GLY A 51 1.82 15.60 17.31
N SER A 52 1.64 14.75 18.33
CA SER A 52 2.66 14.50 19.33
C SER A 52 3.79 13.60 18.79
N ALA A 53 5.01 13.78 19.30
CA ALA A 53 6.16 12.95 18.92
C ALA A 53 6.03 11.47 19.32
N ASP A 54 5.06 11.16 20.19
CA ASP A 54 4.73 9.82 20.67
C ASP A 54 3.67 9.11 19.79
N GLU A 55 3.11 9.82 18.81
CA GLU A 55 2.21 9.30 17.77
C GLU A 55 2.99 8.48 16.72
N LYS A 56 3.72 7.45 17.16
CA LYS A 56 4.58 6.65 16.28
C LYS A 56 3.82 5.49 15.68
N VAL A 57 3.38 5.67 14.44
CA VAL A 57 2.82 4.61 13.59
C VAL A 57 3.86 3.50 13.40
N ARG A 58 3.43 2.25 13.57
CA ARG A 58 4.25 1.07 13.34
C ARG A 58 3.63 0.18 12.28
N ILE A 59 4.48 -0.47 11.50
CA ILE A 59 4.06 -1.53 10.59
C ILE A 59 4.71 -2.82 11.07
N SER A 60 3.91 -3.75 11.57
CA SER A 60 4.38 -5.04 12.06
C SER A 60 4.32 -6.08 10.95
N LEU A 61 5.42 -6.78 10.71
CA LEU A 61 5.52 -7.89 9.80
C LEU A 61 5.51 -9.19 10.59
N PHE A 62 4.62 -10.08 10.20
CA PHE A 62 4.44 -11.39 10.78
C PHE A 62 4.85 -12.45 9.76
N LYS A 63 5.53 -13.48 10.23
CA LYS A 63 5.92 -14.64 9.42
C LYS A 63 5.14 -15.86 9.86
N TYR A 64 4.63 -16.63 8.90
CA TYR A 64 3.98 -17.89 9.17
C TYR A 64 5.00 -18.92 9.66
N ASP A 65 4.81 -19.43 10.87
CA ASP A 65 5.51 -20.58 11.41
C ASP A 65 4.71 -21.84 11.10
N SER A 66 5.25 -22.69 10.22
CA SER A 66 4.58 -23.93 9.79
C SER A 66 4.56 -25.02 10.86
N LYS A 67 5.46 -24.98 11.84
CA LYS A 67 5.49 -25.93 12.97
C LYS A 67 4.40 -25.57 13.96
N GLU A 68 4.33 -24.30 14.32
CA GLU A 68 3.37 -23.77 15.30
C GLU A 68 2.01 -23.42 14.66
N LYS A 69 1.90 -23.53 13.33
CA LYS A 69 0.71 -23.20 12.52
C LYS A 69 0.14 -21.81 12.82
N ARG A 70 1.00 -20.83 13.08
CA ARG A 70 0.59 -19.47 13.47
C ARG A 70 1.51 -18.43 12.86
N TYR A 71 0.99 -17.21 12.71
CA TYR A 71 1.81 -16.05 12.43
C TYR A 71 2.51 -15.58 13.72
N ALA A 72 3.82 -15.39 13.65
CA ALA A 72 4.61 -14.82 14.72
C ALA A 72 5.18 -13.47 14.27
N LEU A 73 5.22 -12.49 15.19
CA LEU A 73 5.88 -11.22 14.93
C LEU A 73 7.33 -11.50 14.53
N TYR A 74 7.69 -11.07 13.33
CA TYR A 74 9.02 -11.26 12.77
C TYR A 74 9.80 -9.95 12.73
N ARG A 75 9.11 -8.82 12.52
CA ARG A 75 9.74 -7.50 12.42
C ARG A 75 8.76 -6.38 12.69
N THR A 76 9.27 -5.23 13.11
CA THR A 76 8.52 -3.98 13.20
C THR A 76 9.26 -2.88 12.46
N ILE A 77 8.53 -2.13 11.64
CA ILE A 77 9.02 -0.96 10.91
C ILE A 77 8.48 0.28 11.60
N GLN A 78 9.38 1.19 11.95
CA GLN A 78 8.97 2.53 12.36
C GLN A 78 8.56 3.32 11.11
N HIS A 79 7.27 3.61 10.97
CA HIS A 79 6.80 4.41 9.85
C HIS A 79 7.35 5.84 9.98
N VAL A 80 7.76 6.43 8.85
CA VAL A 80 8.42 7.75 8.81
C VAL A 80 7.49 8.83 8.27
N GLY A 81 6.30 8.46 7.80
CA GLY A 81 5.26 9.41 7.42
C GLY A 81 4.62 10.06 8.64
N PRO A 82 3.91 11.18 8.44
CA PRO A 82 3.35 11.99 9.52
C PRO A 82 2.13 11.35 10.20
N SER A 83 1.47 10.38 9.57
CA SER A 83 0.34 9.64 10.14
C SER A 83 0.26 8.24 9.53
N ALA A 84 -0.74 7.45 9.92
CA ALA A 84 -0.88 6.09 9.44
C ALA A 84 -1.11 6.07 7.92
N PRO A 85 -0.45 5.18 7.17
CA PRO A 85 -0.69 5.12 5.74
C PRO A 85 -2.06 4.56 5.44
N ASN A 86 -2.68 4.99 4.34
CA ASN A 86 -3.97 4.43 3.96
C ASN A 86 -3.80 3.02 3.39
N LEU A 87 -2.78 2.81 2.57
CA LEU A 87 -2.52 1.52 1.94
C LEU A 87 -1.08 1.10 2.20
N ILE A 88 -0.87 -0.18 2.48
CA ILE A 88 0.44 -0.83 2.41
C ILE A 88 0.40 -1.96 1.39
N LEU A 89 1.52 -2.18 0.70
CA LEU A 89 1.72 -3.27 -0.25
C LEU A 89 3.05 -3.97 0.02
N LEU A 90 3.06 -5.30 -0.16
CA LEU A 90 4.26 -6.13 -0.10
C LEU A 90 4.54 -6.70 -1.48
N THR A 91 5.80 -6.59 -1.93
CA THR A 91 6.27 -7.31 -3.12
C THR A 91 6.09 -8.82 -2.97
N ARG A 92 6.07 -9.54 -4.09
CA ARG A 92 5.82 -11.00 -4.14
C ARG A 92 6.68 -11.80 -3.15
N ASN A 93 7.97 -11.47 -3.04
CA ASN A 93 8.94 -12.08 -2.14
C ASN A 93 9.12 -11.35 -0.81
N ALA A 94 8.30 -10.32 -0.53
CA ALA A 94 8.41 -9.43 0.62
C ALA A 94 9.77 -8.71 0.74
N GLU A 95 10.51 -8.53 -0.37
CA GLU A 95 11.79 -7.81 -0.39
C GLU A 95 11.62 -6.30 -0.20
N PHE A 96 10.44 -5.79 -0.52
CA PHE A 96 10.07 -4.39 -0.37
C PHE A 96 8.65 -4.26 0.19
N LEU A 97 8.46 -3.19 0.96
CA LEU A 97 7.16 -2.71 1.44
C LEU A 97 6.96 -1.27 0.95
N VAL A 98 5.76 -0.97 0.46
CA VAL A 98 5.39 0.38 0.04
C VAL A 98 4.13 0.83 0.75
N ALA A 99 4.17 2.02 1.33
CA ALA A 99 3.06 2.69 1.97
C ALA A 99 2.56 3.84 1.09
N PHE A 100 1.26 4.04 1.01
CA PHE A 100 0.62 5.09 0.21
C PHE A 100 -0.31 5.94 1.04
N ASP A 101 -0.17 7.24 0.81
CA ASP A 101 -0.92 8.34 1.40
C ASP A 101 -0.86 8.34 2.92
N SER A 102 -1.38 9.42 3.50
CA SER A 102 -1.51 9.58 4.93
C SER A 102 -3.00 9.57 5.29
N SER A 103 -3.34 9.06 6.47
CA SER A 103 -4.72 9.07 6.98
C SER A 103 -5.27 10.51 6.97
N GLY A 104 -6.47 10.67 6.39
CA GLY A 104 -7.14 11.95 6.20
C GLY A 104 -6.57 12.87 5.11
N GLN A 105 -5.47 12.49 4.45
CA GLN A 105 -4.75 13.33 3.47
C GLN A 105 -4.23 12.53 2.27
N VAL A 106 -5.12 12.27 1.30
CA VAL A 106 -4.74 11.57 0.05
C VAL A 106 -4.04 12.53 -0.90
N GLY A 107 -2.86 12.14 -1.41
CA GLY A 107 -2.11 12.91 -2.41
C GLY A 107 -1.59 14.26 -1.90
N ARG A 108 -1.28 14.38 -0.60
CA ARG A 108 -0.78 15.63 0.02
C ARG A 108 0.56 15.42 0.72
N GLY A 109 1.36 16.49 0.74
CA GLY A 109 2.63 16.53 1.45
C GLY A 109 3.75 15.74 0.76
N GLU A 110 4.84 15.53 1.49
CA GLU A 110 6.06 14.87 0.98
C GLU A 110 6.04 13.34 1.10
N SER A 111 5.00 12.77 1.69
CA SER A 111 4.92 11.35 2.07
C SER A 111 3.75 10.66 1.39
N VAL A 112 3.50 10.97 0.12
CA VAL A 112 2.42 10.37 -0.67
C VAL A 112 2.71 8.91 -0.99
N VAL A 113 3.98 8.58 -1.24
CA VAL A 113 4.45 7.20 -1.29
C VAL A 113 5.70 7.09 -0.45
N ILE A 114 5.84 6.00 0.30
CA ILE A 114 7.05 5.69 1.07
C ILE A 114 7.45 4.24 0.82
N ALA A 115 8.69 4.02 0.40
CA ALA A 115 9.26 2.69 0.18
C ALA A 115 10.23 2.31 1.29
N TYR A 116 10.18 1.04 1.64
CA TYR A 116 11.06 0.38 2.60
C TYR A 116 11.59 -0.93 1.99
N THR A 117 12.76 -1.37 2.43
CA THR A 117 13.13 -2.77 2.29
C THR A 117 12.22 -3.65 3.16
N GLY A 118 12.14 -4.95 2.87
CA GLY A 118 11.46 -5.95 3.70
C GLY A 118 12.10 -6.10 5.09
N GLU A 119 13.34 -5.61 5.23
CA GLU A 119 14.02 -5.48 6.51
C GLU A 119 13.62 -4.21 7.30
N GLY A 120 12.71 -3.39 6.76
CA GLY A 120 12.22 -2.19 7.41
C GLY A 120 13.11 -0.97 7.25
N LYS A 121 14.14 -1.02 6.40
CA LYS A 121 14.99 0.14 6.14
C LYS A 121 14.25 1.09 5.19
N PHE A 122 14.11 2.35 5.60
CA PHE A 122 13.62 3.41 4.73
C PHE A 122 14.48 3.55 3.47
N LEU A 123 13.83 3.61 2.30
CA LEU A 123 14.47 3.81 1.01
C LEU A 123 14.27 5.24 0.52
N ARG A 124 13.00 5.64 0.32
CA ARG A 124 12.63 6.96 -0.18
C ARG A 124 11.17 7.25 0.13
N LYS A 125 10.84 8.54 0.23
CA LYS A 125 9.47 9.07 0.17
C LYS A 125 9.33 10.00 -1.04
N TRP A 126 8.13 10.11 -1.57
CA TRP A 126 7.82 10.97 -2.70
C TRP A 126 6.60 11.84 -2.41
N SER A 127 6.66 13.11 -2.84
CA SER A 127 5.48 13.94 -3.01
C SER A 127 4.73 13.58 -4.30
N LEU A 128 3.51 14.10 -4.47
CA LEU A 128 2.73 13.82 -5.66
C LEU A 128 3.38 14.42 -6.93
N GLU A 129 4.01 15.57 -6.80
CA GLU A 129 4.73 16.30 -7.86
C GLU A 129 6.00 15.58 -8.33
N GLU A 130 6.58 14.71 -7.50
CA GLU A 130 7.70 13.85 -7.89
C GLU A 130 7.24 12.58 -8.65
N ILE A 131 5.97 12.21 -8.51
CA ILE A 131 5.40 10.99 -9.09
C ILE A 131 4.71 11.30 -10.42
N LEU A 132 3.80 12.27 -10.40
CA LEU A 132 2.89 12.57 -11.50
C LEU A 132 3.32 13.79 -12.30
N SER A 133 2.90 13.84 -13.56
CA SER A 133 2.99 15.07 -14.34
C SER A 133 2.03 16.12 -13.79
N LYS A 134 2.33 17.41 -14.04
CA LYS A 134 1.44 18.52 -13.65
C LYS A 134 0.03 18.34 -14.23
N GLU A 135 -0.08 17.89 -15.48
CA GLU A 135 -1.37 17.63 -16.14
C GLU A 135 -2.17 16.55 -15.41
N ASP A 136 -1.53 15.44 -15.03
CA ASP A 136 -2.20 14.35 -14.31
C ASP A 136 -2.68 14.79 -12.92
N ILE A 137 -1.90 15.61 -12.20
CA ILE A 137 -2.29 16.21 -10.90
C ILE A 137 -3.46 17.18 -11.05
N GLU A 138 -3.49 17.96 -12.13
CA GLU A 138 -4.57 18.91 -12.40
C GLU A 138 -5.87 18.20 -12.79
N SER A 139 -5.77 17.09 -13.51
CA SER A 139 -6.92 16.27 -13.92
C SER A 139 -7.51 15.40 -12.79
N ALA A 140 -6.73 15.13 -11.73
CA ALA A 140 -7.18 14.30 -10.62
C ALA A 140 -8.32 14.98 -9.82
N PRO A 141 -9.36 14.25 -9.40
CA PRO A 141 -10.42 14.78 -8.54
C PRO A 141 -9.86 15.33 -7.22
N LYS A 142 -10.41 16.46 -6.76
CA LYS A 142 -9.93 17.14 -5.55
C LYS A 142 -11.07 17.40 -4.57
N SER A 143 -10.76 17.25 -3.29
CA SER A 143 -11.54 17.83 -2.20
C SER A 143 -10.70 18.90 -1.51
N VAL A 144 -11.27 19.53 -0.47
CA VAL A 144 -10.55 20.52 0.35
C VAL A 144 -9.24 19.95 0.90
N SER A 145 -9.23 18.68 1.30
CA SER A 145 -8.10 18.04 1.96
C SER A 145 -7.37 16.98 1.12
N SER A 146 -7.86 16.61 -0.06
CA SER A 146 -7.34 15.47 -0.81
C SER A 146 -7.23 15.71 -2.32
N THR A 147 -6.23 15.09 -2.93
CA THR A 147 -6.11 14.90 -4.38
C THR A 147 -6.20 13.40 -4.63
N TRP A 148 -7.31 12.93 -5.20
CA TRP A 148 -7.60 11.50 -5.43
C TRP A 148 -6.84 11.00 -6.66
N TRP A 149 -5.52 10.91 -6.52
CA TRP A 149 -4.56 10.67 -7.60
C TRP A 149 -4.42 9.20 -8.02
N ARG A 150 -5.05 8.29 -7.27
CA ARG A 150 -5.02 6.86 -7.58
C ARG A 150 -6.39 6.23 -7.32
N ARG A 151 -6.74 5.27 -8.17
CA ARG A 151 -7.83 4.31 -7.94
C ARG A 151 -7.27 3.01 -7.37
N GLU A 152 -6.19 2.52 -7.95
CA GLU A 152 -5.60 1.22 -7.65
C GLU A 152 -4.08 1.38 -7.51
N ALA A 153 -3.51 0.60 -6.59
CA ALA A 153 -2.09 0.31 -6.56
C ALA A 153 -1.90 -1.19 -6.32
N TYR A 154 -0.96 -1.82 -7.01
CA TYR A 154 -0.66 -3.24 -6.85
C TYR A 154 0.79 -3.54 -7.22
N CYS A 155 1.30 -4.63 -6.65
CA CYS A 155 2.62 -5.15 -6.97
C CYS A 155 2.60 -5.86 -8.33
N PHE A 156 3.66 -5.68 -9.10
CA PHE A 156 3.90 -6.46 -10.32
C PHE A 156 5.30 -7.06 -10.24
N GLY A 157 5.40 -8.39 -10.25
CA GLY A 157 6.69 -9.07 -10.07
C GLY A 157 7.26 -8.89 -8.67
N THR A 158 8.60 -8.82 -8.58
CA THR A 158 9.35 -8.77 -7.31
C THR A 158 9.78 -7.35 -6.93
N ASP A 159 9.75 -6.41 -7.87
CA ASP A 159 10.45 -5.13 -7.77
C ASP A 159 9.66 -3.96 -8.36
N GLN A 160 8.45 -4.16 -8.88
CA GLN A 160 7.65 -3.10 -9.45
C GLN A 160 6.32 -2.91 -8.72
N MET A 161 5.91 -1.64 -8.62
CA MET A 161 4.58 -1.24 -8.18
C MET A 161 3.91 -0.46 -9.29
N ILE A 162 2.66 -0.80 -9.58
CA ILE A 162 1.86 -0.11 -10.57
C ILE A 162 0.77 0.67 -9.85
N VAL A 163 0.65 1.95 -10.18
CA VAL A 163 -0.45 2.81 -9.74
C VAL A 163 -1.27 3.22 -10.95
N ARG A 164 -2.58 3.13 -10.82
CA ARG A 164 -3.55 3.62 -11.83
C ARG A 164 -4.27 4.83 -11.29
N GLY A 165 -4.34 5.87 -12.11
CA GLY A 165 -5.09 7.07 -11.85
C GLY A 165 -6.60 6.84 -11.71
N PRO A 166 -7.34 7.87 -11.28
CA PRO A 166 -8.79 7.82 -11.14
C PRO A 166 -9.48 7.54 -12.49
N GLY A 167 -10.55 6.74 -12.46
CA GLY A 167 -11.37 6.49 -13.65
C GLY A 167 -12.50 7.52 -13.81
N GLU A 168 -12.94 7.78 -15.05
CA GLU A 168 -14.00 8.75 -15.36
C GLU A 168 -15.32 8.49 -14.61
N ARG A 169 -15.64 7.22 -14.34
CA ARG A 169 -16.93 6.81 -13.74
C ARG A 169 -17.02 7.04 -12.24
N GLU A 170 -15.90 7.16 -11.53
CA GLU A 170 -15.89 7.16 -10.06
C GLU A 170 -16.13 8.54 -9.46
N TYR A 171 -15.75 9.59 -10.17
CA TYR A 171 -15.78 10.95 -9.63
C TYR A 171 -16.57 11.94 -10.49
N ASN A 172 -17.22 11.48 -11.58
CA ASN A 172 -17.87 12.35 -12.57
C ASN A 172 -16.92 13.43 -13.12
N VAL A 173 -15.61 13.17 -13.12
CA VAL A 173 -14.58 14.05 -13.66
C VAL A 173 -14.05 13.41 -14.95
N ARG A 174 -13.85 14.20 -15.99
CA ARG A 174 -13.04 13.81 -17.16
C ARG A 174 -11.57 13.78 -16.75
N ALA A 175 -11.18 12.79 -15.94
CA ALA A 175 -9.79 12.52 -15.63
C ALA A 175 -9.20 11.71 -16.79
N SER A 176 -8.09 12.19 -17.34
CA SER A 176 -7.32 11.40 -18.31
C SER A 176 -6.80 10.15 -17.59
N PRO A 177 -7.09 8.93 -18.05
CA PRO A 177 -6.55 7.74 -17.42
C PRO A 177 -5.03 7.77 -17.56
N TYR A 178 -4.34 7.52 -16.45
CA TYR A 178 -2.89 7.36 -16.43
C TYR A 178 -2.50 6.15 -15.60
N SER A 179 -1.33 5.61 -15.89
CA SER A 179 -0.67 4.56 -15.13
C SER A 179 0.79 4.89 -14.96
N TYR A 180 1.28 4.71 -13.74
CA TYR A 180 2.67 4.92 -13.36
C TYR A 180 3.24 3.64 -12.77
N VAL A 181 4.53 3.40 -13.04
CA VAL A 181 5.29 2.29 -12.46
C VAL A 181 6.42 2.86 -11.64
N LEU A 182 6.53 2.39 -10.40
CA LEU A 182 7.70 2.56 -9.56
C LEU A 182 8.57 1.31 -9.68
N ASP A 183 9.82 1.50 -10.06
CA ASP A 183 10.88 0.50 -9.93
C ASP A 183 11.53 0.64 -8.54
N LEU A 184 11.52 -0.43 -7.74
CA LEU A 184 11.96 -0.40 -6.34
C LEU A 184 13.47 -0.57 -6.18
N HIS A 185 14.18 -1.00 -7.22
CA HIS A 185 15.64 -1.03 -7.21
C HIS A 185 16.21 0.33 -7.60
N THR A 186 15.64 0.98 -8.63
CA THR A 186 16.12 2.30 -9.09
C THR A 186 15.41 3.46 -8.40
N LEU A 187 14.32 3.20 -7.68
CA LEU A 187 13.47 4.20 -7.00
C LEU A 187 12.94 5.27 -7.96
N ALA A 188 12.69 4.88 -9.21
CA ALA A 188 12.28 5.76 -10.29
C ALA A 188 10.83 5.49 -10.70
N TRP A 189 10.10 6.59 -10.91
CA TRP A 189 8.75 6.56 -11.47
C TRP A 189 8.79 6.76 -12.98
N ARG A 190 7.95 6.01 -13.69
CA ARG A 190 7.72 6.21 -15.13
C ARG A 190 6.23 6.09 -15.46
N LYS A 191 5.73 6.99 -16.30
CA LYS A 191 4.40 6.86 -16.91
C LYS A 191 4.44 5.74 -17.95
N VAL A 192 3.46 4.85 -17.95
CA VAL A 192 3.44 3.68 -18.86
C VAL A 192 2.24 3.63 -19.81
N ARG A 193 1.14 4.30 -19.49
CA ARG A 193 0.01 4.54 -20.41
C ARG A 193 -0.95 5.55 -19.81
#